data_AF-A0A959WM10-F1
#
_entry.id   AF-A0A959WM10-F1
#
_cell.length_a   1.000
_cell.length_b   1.000
_cell.length_c   1.000
_cell.angle_alpha   90.00
_cell.angle_beta   90.00
_cell.angle_gamma   90.00
#
_symmetry.space_group_name_H-M   'P 1'
#
loop_
_entity.id
_entity.type
_entity.pdbx_description
1 polymer ?
#
loop_
_entity_poly.entity_id
_entity_poly.type
_entity_poly.pdbx_seq_one_letter_code
_entity_poly.pdbx_strand_id
1 'polypeptide(L)'
;AEGVPVDFPKLDRRVHVDLYSRGVEAVARMNARAGLVVSRHGQGLYEKRMGLDGEPPPREERPEHERDFILGQEALQARLRERLHPAPRPEWEWAAYRLLQTWDVMSLYLTWGLVDRGQPWPLPRVPRSEGDEGVTVTLAATDDGASVDPWPFAEAALTVEAPAWTIPNRVYRSPELRTALSSAVPQRLRWVLTPA
;
A
#
# COMPACT_ATOMS: atom_id res chain seq x y z
N ALA A 1 1.86 16.67 22.90
CA ALA A 1 2.38 15.93 21.74
C ALA A 1 3.55 16.71 21.16
N GLU A 2 4.75 16.14 21.26
CA GLU A 2 5.93 16.62 20.55
C GLU A 2 5.76 16.22 19.08
N GLY A 3 5.71 17.18 18.16
CA GLY A 3 5.40 16.98 16.75
C GLY A 3 6.59 16.45 15.97
N VAL A 4 7.11 15.29 16.34
CA VAL A 4 8.20 14.65 15.61
C VAL A 4 7.63 13.95 14.37
N PRO A 5 8.25 14.08 13.18
CA PRO A 5 7.94 13.21 12.05
C PRO A 5 8.17 11.74 12.46
N VAL A 6 7.13 10.92 12.36
CA VAL A 6 7.22 9.48 12.65
C VAL A 6 7.16 8.74 11.33
N ASP A 7 8.16 7.88 11.10
CA ASP A 7 8.19 6.99 9.95
C ASP A 7 7.07 5.94 10.07
N PHE A 8 6.49 5.56 8.93
CA PHE A 8 5.32 4.68 8.88
C PHE A 8 5.50 3.36 9.65
N PRO A 9 6.63 2.63 9.53
CA PRO A 9 6.84 1.39 10.27
C PRO A 9 6.97 1.57 11.79
N LYS A 10 7.20 2.81 12.26
CA LYS A 10 7.40 3.16 13.68
C LYS A 10 6.12 3.70 14.33
N LEU A 11 5.03 3.84 13.57
CA LEU A 11 3.78 4.35 14.09
C LEU A 11 3.17 3.36 15.10
N ASP A 12 2.68 3.89 16.22
CA ASP A 12 1.94 3.09 17.20
C ASP A 12 0.75 2.38 16.51
N ARG A 13 0.59 1.08 16.78
CA ARG A 13 -0.38 0.26 16.07
C ARG A 13 -1.83 0.66 16.33
N ARG A 14 -2.15 1.27 17.49
CA ARG A 14 -3.48 1.82 17.76
C ARG A 14 -3.76 3.04 16.87
N VAL A 15 -2.78 3.94 16.77
CA VAL A 15 -2.88 5.10 15.87
C VAL A 15 -3.01 4.64 14.41
N HIS A 16 -2.26 3.60 14.04
CA HIS A 16 -2.31 3.02 12.70
C HIS A 16 -3.68 2.40 12.37
N VAL A 17 -4.27 1.56 13.23
CA VAL A 17 -5.61 0.99 12.99
C VAL A 17 -6.67 2.09 12.87
N ASP A 18 -6.60 3.14 13.69
CA ASP A 18 -7.56 4.24 13.68
C ASP A 18 -7.46 5.08 12.39
N LEU A 19 -6.24 5.33 11.90
CA LEU A 19 -6.01 6.02 10.63
C LEU A 19 -6.53 5.19 9.45
N TYR A 20 -6.18 3.89 9.41
CA TYR A 20 -6.61 3.00 8.33
C TYR A 20 -8.13 2.80 8.32
N SER A 21 -8.76 2.63 9.47
CA SER A 21 -10.22 2.47 9.57
C SER A 21 -10.93 3.66 8.92
N ARG A 22 -10.53 4.89 9.27
CA ARG A 22 -11.12 6.10 8.68
C ARG A 22 -10.87 6.22 7.18
N GLY A 23 -9.68 5.86 6.72
CA GLY A 23 -9.33 5.85 5.29
C GLY A 23 -10.18 4.85 4.49
N VAL A 24 -10.27 3.61 4.97
CA VAL A 24 -11.10 2.56 4.37
C VAL A 24 -12.56 3.00 4.32
N GLU A 25 -13.11 3.51 5.42
CA GLU A 25 -14.49 4.00 5.47
C GLU A 25 -14.75 5.14 4.49
N ALA A 26 -13.80 6.08 4.35
CA ALA A 26 -13.92 7.18 3.41
C ALA A 26 -14.02 6.66 1.97
N VAL A 27 -13.15 5.73 1.57
CA VAL A 27 -13.20 5.11 0.23
C VAL A 27 -14.49 4.31 0.06
N ALA A 28 -14.91 3.55 1.06
CA ALA A 28 -16.15 2.74 1.03
C ALA A 28 -17.43 3.58 0.90
N ARG A 29 -17.43 4.82 1.41
CA ARG A 29 -18.52 5.79 1.20
C ARG A 29 -18.54 6.31 -0.24
N MET A 30 -17.36 6.53 -0.84
CA MET A 30 -17.24 7.03 -2.21
C MET A 30 -17.57 5.95 -3.26
N ASN A 31 -17.07 4.73 -3.05
CA ASN A 31 -17.24 3.63 -3.99
C ASN A 31 -17.15 2.28 -3.27
N ALA A 32 -18.22 1.49 -3.31
CA ALA A 32 -18.28 0.22 -2.60
C ALA A 32 -17.25 -0.81 -3.11
N ARG A 33 -16.96 -0.81 -4.42
CA ARG A 33 -15.99 -1.72 -5.04
C ARG A 33 -14.57 -1.37 -4.63
N ALA A 34 -14.20 -0.09 -4.67
CA ALA A 34 -12.90 0.38 -4.20
C ALA A 34 -12.74 0.17 -2.68
N GLY A 35 -13.80 0.44 -1.91
CA GLY A 35 -13.82 0.20 -0.46
C GLY A 35 -13.57 -1.25 -0.09
N LEU A 36 -14.10 -2.20 -0.87
CA LEU A 36 -13.87 -3.63 -0.68
C LEU A 36 -12.38 -3.97 -0.85
N VAL A 37 -11.77 -3.50 -1.93
CA VAL A 37 -10.35 -3.74 -2.23
C VAL A 37 -9.43 -3.09 -1.18
N VAL A 38 -9.72 -1.83 -0.80
CA VAL A 38 -8.93 -1.09 0.20
C VAL A 38 -9.10 -1.67 1.60
N SER A 39 -10.29 -2.17 1.97
CA SER A 39 -10.52 -2.88 3.23
C SER A 39 -9.68 -4.16 3.31
N ARG A 40 -9.62 -4.94 2.23
CA ARG A 40 -8.73 -6.11 2.15
C ARG A 40 -7.26 -5.72 2.26
N HIS A 41 -6.84 -4.65 1.59
CA HIS A 41 -5.48 -4.13 1.73
C HIS A 41 -5.14 -3.75 3.18
N GLY A 42 -6.03 -3.00 3.84
CA GLY A 42 -5.88 -2.64 5.26
C GLY A 42 -5.74 -3.87 6.17
N GLN A 43 -6.61 -4.88 6.00
CA GLN A 43 -6.51 -6.16 6.70
C GLN A 43 -5.17 -6.87 6.40
N GLY A 44 -4.75 -6.88 5.13
CA GLY A 44 -3.50 -7.50 4.68
C GLY A 44 -2.24 -6.97 5.38
N LEU A 45 -2.24 -5.72 5.85
CA LEU A 45 -1.12 -5.15 6.62
C LEU A 45 -0.85 -5.89 7.93
N TYR A 46 -1.87 -6.53 8.49
CA TYR A 46 -1.78 -7.32 9.71
C TYR A 46 -1.61 -8.81 9.40
N GLU A 47 -2.09 -9.27 8.25
CA GLU A 47 -2.12 -10.69 7.89
C GLU A 47 -1.07 -11.08 6.84
N LYS A 48 0.12 -10.48 6.90
CA LYS A 48 1.25 -10.82 5.99
C LYS A 48 0.83 -10.76 4.53
N ARG A 49 0.13 -9.67 4.17
CA ARG A 49 -0.52 -9.48 2.86
C ARG A 49 -1.40 -10.67 2.46
N MET A 50 -2.14 -11.22 3.41
CA MET A 50 -2.99 -12.41 3.23
C MET A 50 -2.19 -13.63 2.76
N GLY A 51 -1.03 -13.85 3.38
CA GLY A 51 -0.15 -14.99 3.07
C GLY A 51 0.87 -14.73 1.95
N LEU A 52 0.81 -13.58 1.26
CA LEU A 52 1.80 -13.25 0.22
C LEU A 52 3.22 -13.07 0.80
N ASP A 53 3.33 -12.70 2.07
CA ASP A 53 4.59 -12.56 2.81
C ASP A 53 4.90 -13.75 3.73
N GLY A 54 4.33 -14.92 3.42
CA GLY A 54 4.39 -16.11 4.25
C GLY A 54 3.25 -16.18 5.27
N GLU A 55 3.30 -17.21 6.11
CA GLU A 55 2.20 -17.55 7.02
C GLU A 55 1.89 -16.41 8.01
N PRO A 56 0.64 -15.92 8.07
CA PRO A 56 0.25 -14.95 9.09
C PRO A 56 0.28 -15.59 10.48
N PRO A 57 0.67 -14.84 11.53
CA PRO A 57 0.58 -15.36 12.90
C PRO A 57 -0.88 -15.59 13.29
N PRO A 58 -1.15 -16.57 14.19
CA PRO A 58 -2.48 -16.86 14.70
C PRO A 58 -3.18 -15.60 15.22
N ARG A 59 -4.48 -15.47 14.97
CA ARG A 59 -5.22 -14.25 15.33
C ARG A 59 -5.35 -14.09 16.83
N GLU A 60 -5.41 -15.18 17.58
CA GLU A 60 -5.58 -15.22 19.03
C GLU A 60 -4.39 -14.58 19.76
N GLU A 61 -3.19 -14.70 19.18
CA GLU A 61 -1.93 -14.17 19.71
C GLU A 61 -1.77 -12.66 19.50
N ARG A 62 -2.67 -12.03 18.73
CA ARG A 62 -2.57 -10.61 18.37
C ARG A 62 -3.12 -9.71 19.47
N PRO A 63 -2.64 -8.46 19.58
CA PRO A 63 -3.27 -7.45 20.41
C PRO A 63 -4.76 -7.24 20.05
N GLU A 64 -5.58 -6.96 21.05
CA GLU A 64 -7.04 -6.80 20.91
C GLU A 64 -7.44 -5.83 19.79
N HIS A 65 -6.84 -4.64 19.75
CA HIS A 65 -7.11 -3.64 18.73
C HIS A 65 -6.80 -4.09 17.29
N GLU A 66 -5.84 -5.00 17.09
CA GLU A 66 -5.58 -5.58 15.76
C GLU A 66 -6.64 -6.63 15.40
N ARG A 67 -7.06 -7.45 16.36
CA ARG A 67 -8.13 -8.43 16.17
C ARG A 67 -9.44 -7.74 15.84
N ASP A 68 -9.80 -6.72 16.60
CA ASP A 68 -11.01 -5.93 16.40
C ASP A 68 -11.00 -5.23 15.04
N PHE A 69 -9.84 -4.71 14.63
CA PHE A 69 -9.68 -4.14 13.31
C PHE A 69 -9.94 -5.18 12.20
N ILE A 70 -9.32 -6.37 12.28
CA ILE A 70 -9.50 -7.45 11.30
C ILE A 70 -10.98 -7.87 11.22
N LEU A 71 -11.62 -8.13 12.37
CA LEU A 71 -13.04 -8.49 12.42
C LEU A 71 -13.94 -7.38 11.86
N GLY A 72 -13.62 -6.12 12.16
CA GLY A 72 -14.31 -4.96 11.60
C GLY A 72 -14.16 -4.85 10.08
N GLN A 73 -12.98 -5.15 9.53
CA GLN A 73 -12.76 -5.22 8.09
C GLN A 73 -13.59 -6.34 7.46
N GLU A 74 -13.64 -7.53 8.04
CA GLU A 74 -14.45 -8.65 7.53
C GLU A 74 -15.95 -8.31 7.50
N ALA A 75 -16.47 -7.71 8.57
CA ALA A 75 -17.85 -7.24 8.63
C ALA A 75 -18.13 -6.13 7.60
N LEU A 76 -17.19 -5.21 7.37
CA LEU A 76 -17.31 -4.20 6.33
C LEU A 76 -17.33 -4.85 4.93
N GLN A 77 -16.42 -5.77 4.66
CA GLN A 77 -16.34 -6.46 3.37
C GLN A 77 -17.63 -7.22 3.07
N ALA A 78 -18.22 -7.91 4.04
CA ALA A 78 -19.52 -8.57 3.89
C ALA A 78 -20.61 -7.58 3.45
N ARG A 79 -20.76 -6.47 4.18
CA ARG A 79 -21.72 -5.40 3.83
C ARG A 79 -21.45 -4.77 2.46
N LEU A 80 -20.19 -4.63 2.07
CA LEU A 80 -19.84 -4.08 0.76
C LEU A 80 -20.15 -5.05 -0.39
N ARG A 81 -19.95 -6.35 -0.20
CA ARG A 81 -20.34 -7.38 -1.18
C ARG A 81 -21.85 -7.38 -1.41
N GLU A 82 -22.65 -7.23 -0.36
CA GLU A 82 -24.11 -7.15 -0.45
C GLU A 82 -24.60 -5.94 -1.28
N ARG A 83 -23.85 -4.83 -1.25
CA ARG A 83 -24.17 -3.60 -2.00
C ARG A 83 -23.77 -3.64 -3.48
N LEU A 84 -23.03 -4.66 -3.92
CA LEU A 84 -22.51 -4.77 -5.27
C LEU A 84 -23.38 -5.72 -6.11
N HIS A 85 -23.86 -5.23 -7.26
CA HIS A 85 -24.65 -6.03 -8.20
C HIS A 85 -24.05 -5.95 -9.62
N PRO A 86 -23.68 -7.10 -10.23
CA PRO A 86 -23.63 -8.43 -9.61
C PRO A 86 -22.62 -8.47 -8.44
N ALA A 87 -22.81 -9.43 -7.53
CA ALA A 87 -21.86 -9.66 -6.45
C ALA A 87 -20.47 -9.94 -7.04
N PRO A 88 -19.38 -9.43 -6.43
CA PRO A 88 -18.04 -9.66 -6.93
C PRO A 88 -17.69 -11.14 -6.84
N ARG A 89 -17.11 -11.68 -7.92
CA ARG A 89 -16.55 -13.03 -7.91
C ARG A 89 -15.31 -13.08 -7.01
N PRO A 90 -15.09 -14.15 -6.22
CA PRO A 90 -13.89 -14.28 -5.38
C PRO A 90 -12.58 -14.14 -6.16
N GLU A 91 -12.53 -14.65 -7.40
CA GLU A 91 -11.35 -14.60 -8.26
C GLU A 91 -11.01 -13.16 -8.68
N TRP A 92 -12.04 -12.36 -8.96
CA TRP A 92 -11.87 -10.94 -9.23
C TRP A 92 -11.39 -10.20 -7.99
N GLU A 93 -12.00 -10.47 -6.84
CA GLU A 93 -11.66 -9.77 -5.59
C GLU A 93 -10.20 -10.04 -5.18
N TRP A 94 -9.75 -11.29 -5.34
CA TRP A 94 -8.36 -11.67 -5.10
C TRP A 94 -7.39 -11.05 -6.10
N ALA A 95 -7.72 -11.03 -7.39
CA ALA A 95 -6.90 -10.36 -8.40
C ALA A 95 -6.82 -8.85 -8.17
N ALA A 96 -7.94 -8.18 -7.84
CA ALA A 96 -7.97 -6.75 -7.56
C ALA A 96 -7.15 -6.38 -6.32
N TYR A 97 -7.24 -7.18 -5.25
CA TYR A 97 -6.40 -7.02 -4.06
C TYR A 97 -4.91 -7.15 -4.39
N ARG A 98 -4.51 -8.21 -5.11
CA ARG A 98 -3.10 -8.42 -5.47
C ARG A 98 -2.58 -7.33 -6.42
N LEU A 99 -3.40 -6.84 -7.34
CA LEU A 99 -3.03 -5.73 -8.22
C LEU A 99 -2.78 -4.44 -7.42
N LEU A 100 -3.61 -4.13 -6.42
CA LEU A 100 -3.36 -3.01 -5.50
C LEU A 100 -2.05 -3.22 -4.73
N GLN A 101 -1.79 -4.43 -4.23
CA GLN A 101 -0.52 -4.78 -3.56
C GLN A 101 0.70 -4.59 -4.48
N THR A 102 0.59 -4.94 -5.76
CA THR A 102 1.66 -4.72 -6.74
C THR A 102 2.01 -3.24 -6.84
N TRP A 103 1.00 -2.37 -7.03
CA TRP A 103 1.22 -0.93 -7.13
C TRP A 103 1.75 -0.33 -5.82
N ASP A 104 1.25 -0.78 -4.67
CA ASP A 104 1.74 -0.37 -3.36
C ASP A 104 3.25 -0.67 -3.23
N VAL A 105 3.66 -1.92 -3.45
CA VAL A 105 5.07 -2.31 -3.32
C VAL A 105 5.97 -1.62 -4.34
N MET A 106 5.51 -1.45 -5.59
CA MET A 106 6.25 -0.67 -6.58
C MET A 106 6.46 0.77 -6.10
N SER A 107 5.44 1.39 -5.51
CA SER A 107 5.56 2.73 -4.95
C SER A 107 6.53 2.77 -3.76
N LEU A 108 6.51 1.77 -2.88
CA LEU A 108 7.44 1.65 -1.75
C LEU A 108 8.87 1.44 -2.24
N TYR A 109 9.09 0.66 -3.30
CA TYR A 109 10.42 0.47 -3.88
C TYR A 109 11.06 1.81 -4.30
N LEU A 110 10.27 2.64 -5.00
CA LEU A 110 10.72 3.94 -5.48
C LEU A 110 10.87 4.97 -4.36
N THR A 111 10.02 4.92 -3.32
CA THR A 111 9.92 5.99 -2.32
C THR A 111 10.60 5.69 -0.97
N TRP A 112 10.91 4.43 -0.65
CA TRP A 112 11.59 4.03 0.60
C TRP A 112 13.11 3.87 0.45
N GLY A 113 13.69 4.49 -0.58
CA GLY A 113 15.13 4.49 -0.86
C GLY A 113 15.69 3.10 -1.18
N LEU A 114 14.87 2.17 -1.66
CA LEU A 114 15.35 0.83 -2.06
C LEU A 114 16.06 0.87 -3.41
N VAL A 115 15.59 1.75 -4.32
CA VAL A 115 16.34 2.11 -5.54
C VAL A 115 17.74 2.59 -5.17
N ASP A 116 17.87 3.54 -4.24
CA ASP A 116 19.16 4.08 -3.81
C ASP A 116 20.09 3.03 -3.17
N ARG A 117 19.49 1.97 -2.59
CA ARG A 117 20.23 0.84 -2.00
C ARG A 117 20.63 -0.23 -3.02
N GLY A 118 20.16 -0.15 -4.27
CA GLY A 118 20.44 -1.12 -5.33
C GLY A 118 19.91 -2.52 -5.04
N GLN A 119 18.97 -2.67 -4.09
CA GLN A 119 18.47 -3.99 -3.68
C GLN A 119 17.35 -4.43 -4.64
N PRO A 120 17.41 -5.62 -5.25
CA PRO A 120 16.27 -6.14 -6.00
C PRO A 120 15.10 -6.50 -5.07
N TRP A 121 13.87 -6.28 -5.52
CA TRP A 121 12.66 -6.68 -4.78
C TRP A 121 11.81 -7.64 -5.63
N PRO A 122 11.68 -8.93 -5.26
CA PRO A 122 10.70 -9.83 -5.86
C PRO A 122 9.29 -9.60 -5.28
N LEU A 123 8.31 -9.43 -6.16
CA LEU A 123 6.89 -9.31 -5.87
C LEU A 123 6.19 -10.61 -6.30
N PRO A 124 5.85 -11.51 -5.37
CA PRO A 124 5.24 -12.78 -5.74
C PRO A 124 3.77 -12.61 -6.15
N ARG A 125 3.30 -13.52 -7.01
CA ARG A 125 1.88 -13.70 -7.36
C ARG A 125 1.18 -12.46 -7.94
N VAL A 126 1.90 -11.61 -8.66
CA VAL A 126 1.29 -10.50 -9.43
C VAL A 126 0.29 -11.07 -10.44
N PRO A 127 -0.99 -10.67 -10.39
CA PRO A 127 -2.04 -11.28 -11.20
C PRO A 127 -1.92 -10.83 -12.66
N ARG A 128 -2.03 -11.78 -13.60
CA ARG A 128 -2.15 -11.46 -15.04
C ARG A 128 -3.61 -11.34 -15.49
N SER A 129 -4.49 -12.05 -14.81
CA SER A 129 -5.94 -12.05 -15.04
C SER A 129 -6.67 -12.54 -13.80
N GLU A 130 -8.00 -12.46 -13.81
CA GLU A 130 -8.83 -13.09 -12.78
C GLU A 130 -8.61 -14.61 -12.77
N GLY A 131 -8.50 -15.20 -11.58
CA GLY A 131 -8.30 -16.64 -11.39
C GLY A 131 -6.86 -17.14 -11.63
N ASP A 132 -5.95 -16.28 -12.05
CA ASP A 132 -4.54 -16.63 -12.26
C ASP A 132 -3.76 -16.71 -10.94
N GLU A 133 -2.91 -17.73 -10.77
CA GLU A 133 -2.00 -17.85 -9.60
C GLU A 133 -1.02 -16.66 -9.50
N GLY A 134 -0.76 -16.00 -10.63
CA GLY A 134 0.13 -14.86 -10.75
C GLY A 134 1.57 -15.27 -11.07
N VAL A 135 2.38 -14.26 -11.37
CA VAL A 135 3.82 -14.40 -11.64
C VAL A 135 4.63 -13.59 -10.65
N THR A 136 5.90 -13.94 -10.48
CA THR A 136 6.82 -13.07 -9.73
C THR A 136 7.29 -11.95 -10.64
N VAL A 137 7.09 -10.71 -10.22
CA VAL A 137 7.69 -9.52 -10.86
C VAL A 137 8.86 -9.06 -10.01
N THR A 138 10.01 -8.84 -10.60
CA THR A 138 11.21 -8.36 -9.91
C THR A 138 11.47 -6.92 -10.29
N LEU A 139 11.68 -6.07 -9.28
CA LEU A 139 12.18 -4.71 -9.43
C LEU A 139 13.68 -4.70 -9.16
N ALA A 140 14.46 -4.03 -10.01
CA ALA A 140 15.88 -3.77 -9.75
C ALA A 140 16.22 -2.32 -10.06
N ALA A 141 17.13 -1.72 -9.30
CA ALA A 141 17.48 -0.31 -9.46
C ALA A 141 18.18 -0.07 -10.80
N THR A 142 17.90 1.08 -11.40
CA THR A 142 18.63 1.66 -12.54
C THR A 142 19.05 3.08 -12.19
N ASP A 143 19.85 3.72 -13.05
CA ASP A 143 20.35 5.08 -12.80
C ASP A 143 19.23 6.10 -12.55
N ASP A 144 18.11 5.97 -13.28
CA ASP A 144 16.98 6.91 -13.25
C ASP A 144 15.67 6.29 -12.71
N GLY A 145 15.72 5.12 -12.08
CA GLY A 145 14.52 4.44 -11.60
C GLY A 145 14.70 2.95 -11.35
N ALA A 146 13.92 2.13 -12.05
CA ALA A 146 13.95 0.69 -11.86
C ALA A 146 13.65 -0.09 -13.15
N SER A 147 14.31 -1.23 -13.33
CA SER A 147 13.86 -2.25 -14.27
C SER A 147 12.78 -3.13 -13.64
N VAL A 148 11.88 -3.65 -14.48
CA VAL A 148 10.75 -4.49 -14.08
C VAL A 148 10.70 -5.74 -14.97
N ASP A 149 10.73 -6.92 -14.35
CA ASP A 149 10.71 -8.21 -15.06
C ASP A 149 9.77 -9.23 -14.40
N PRO A 150 8.76 -9.78 -15.11
CA PRO A 150 8.37 -9.45 -16.48
C PRO A 150 7.76 -8.05 -16.58
N TRP A 151 7.97 -7.40 -17.73
CA TRP A 151 7.43 -6.08 -18.01
C TRP A 151 5.88 -6.11 -18.15
N PRO A 152 5.12 -5.41 -17.29
CA PRO A 152 3.66 -5.55 -17.24
C PRO A 152 2.92 -4.46 -18.04
N PHE A 153 3.63 -3.51 -18.65
CA PHE A 153 3.04 -2.34 -19.31
C PHE A 153 3.05 -2.48 -20.83
N ALA A 154 2.13 -1.80 -21.50
CA ALA A 154 2.05 -1.83 -22.96
C ALA A 154 3.13 -0.95 -23.61
N GLU A 155 3.49 0.14 -22.93
CA GLU A 155 4.54 1.08 -23.33
C GLU A 155 5.93 0.47 -23.12
N ALA A 156 6.91 0.84 -23.95
CA ALA A 156 8.29 0.35 -23.81
C ALA A 156 9.01 0.89 -22.56
N ALA A 157 8.49 1.96 -21.96
CA ALA A 157 8.96 2.53 -20.70
C ALA A 157 7.82 3.36 -20.08
N LEU A 158 7.83 3.48 -18.76
CA LEU A 158 6.84 4.26 -18.02
C LEU A 158 7.54 5.30 -17.14
N THR A 159 7.23 6.58 -17.35
CA THR A 159 7.66 7.65 -16.43
C THR A 159 6.62 7.81 -15.33
N VAL A 160 7.04 7.71 -14.06
CA VAL A 160 6.20 7.94 -12.89
C VAL A 160 6.72 9.13 -12.09
N GLU A 161 5.79 9.95 -11.59
CA GLU A 161 6.11 11.17 -10.84
C GLU A 161 5.33 11.21 -9.53
N ALA A 162 5.96 11.69 -8.46
CA ALA A 162 5.31 11.90 -7.17
C ALA A 162 5.69 13.27 -6.59
N PRO A 163 4.72 14.02 -6.02
CA PRO A 163 5.05 15.22 -5.28
C PRO A 163 5.70 14.84 -3.94
N ALA A 164 6.74 15.59 -3.55
CA ALA A 164 7.44 15.42 -2.29
C ALA A 164 7.63 16.76 -1.58
N TRP A 165 7.64 16.73 -0.26
CA TRP A 165 7.92 17.89 0.59
C TRP A 165 9.03 17.53 1.56
N THR A 166 10.09 18.33 1.57
CA THR A 166 11.23 18.14 2.45
C THR A 166 11.18 19.16 3.58
N ILE A 167 11.14 18.69 4.82
CA ILE A 167 11.22 19.50 6.03
C ILE A 167 12.40 19.02 6.89
N PRO A 168 13.01 19.88 7.74
CA PRO A 168 14.07 19.46 8.64
C PRO A 168 13.67 18.28 9.53
N ASN A 169 14.53 17.29 9.70
CA ASN A 169 14.27 16.18 10.63
C ASN A 169 14.63 16.59 12.06
N ARG A 170 13.65 17.15 12.78
CA ARG A 170 13.80 17.63 14.17
C ARG A 170 12.49 17.52 14.94
N VAL A 171 12.54 17.77 16.25
CA VAL A 171 11.34 17.91 17.07
C VAL A 171 10.66 19.24 16.74
N TYR A 172 9.35 19.20 16.45
CA TYR A 172 8.53 20.39 16.25
C TYR A 172 7.52 20.54 17.39
N ARG A 173 7.05 21.77 17.63
CA ARG A 173 5.77 21.96 18.33
C ARG A 173 4.61 21.71 17.35
N SER A 174 3.46 21.21 17.82
CA SER A 174 2.36 20.78 16.92
C SER A 174 1.93 21.84 15.86
N PRO A 175 1.84 23.16 16.16
CA PRO A 175 1.58 24.15 15.12
C PRO A 175 2.76 24.32 14.14
N GLU A 176 3.98 24.22 14.64
CA GLU A 176 5.22 24.41 13.87
C GLU A 176 5.41 23.33 12.81
N LEU A 177 5.07 22.06 13.09
CA LEU A 177 5.12 21.00 12.09
C LEU A 177 4.17 21.27 10.92
N ARG A 178 2.93 21.69 11.23
CA ARG A 178 1.95 22.06 10.19
C ARG A 178 2.44 23.24 9.35
N THR A 179 2.98 24.27 10.00
CA THR A 179 3.57 25.41 9.30
C THR A 179 4.72 24.98 8.39
N ALA A 180 5.68 24.21 8.91
CA ALA A 180 6.82 23.71 8.14
C ALA A 180 6.38 22.90 6.91
N LEU A 181 5.41 22.00 7.06
CA LEU A 181 4.88 21.22 5.95
C LEU A 181 4.14 22.10 4.93
N SER A 182 3.31 23.04 5.38
CA SER A 182 2.54 23.92 4.49
C SER A 182 3.41 24.95 3.74
N SER A 183 4.56 25.32 4.30
CA SER A 183 5.50 26.26 3.71
C SER A 183 6.59 25.59 2.88
N ALA A 184 6.71 24.27 2.93
CA ALA A 184 7.67 23.53 2.12
C ALA A 184 7.31 23.65 0.63
N VAL A 185 8.32 23.93 -0.21
CA VAL A 185 8.14 23.98 -1.65
C VAL A 185 7.97 22.56 -2.17
N PRO A 186 6.89 22.24 -2.91
CA PRO A 186 6.72 20.91 -3.48
C PRO A 186 7.81 20.64 -4.50
N GLN A 187 8.48 19.51 -4.34
CA GLN A 187 9.41 18.94 -5.31
C GLN A 187 8.70 17.86 -6.10
N ARG A 188 9.19 17.59 -7.32
CA ARG A 188 8.72 16.47 -8.12
C ARG A 188 9.80 15.42 -8.19
N LEU A 189 9.54 14.29 -7.57
CA LEU A 189 10.34 13.09 -7.77
C LEU A 189 9.88 12.44 -9.07
N ARG A 190 10.84 11.91 -9.82
CA ARG A 190 10.61 11.30 -11.13
C ARG A 190 11.47 10.06 -11.22
N TRP A 191 10.85 8.98 -11.70
CA TRP A 191 11.53 7.73 -12.00
C TRP A 191 11.10 7.21 -13.36
N VAL A 192 12.00 6.51 -14.04
CA VAL A 192 11.71 5.79 -15.28
C VAL A 192 11.72 4.30 -14.97
N LEU A 193 10.60 3.64 -15.26
CA LEU A 193 10.48 2.19 -15.26
C LEU A 193 10.76 1.66 -16.67
N THR A 194 11.60 0.65 -16.78
CA THR A 194 11.91 -0.01 -18.06
C THR A 194 11.82 -1.54 -17.94
N PRO A 195 11.69 -2.28 -19.05
CA PRO A 195 11.99 -3.70 -19.07
C PRO A 195 13.43 -3.95 -18.59
N ALA A 196 13.67 -5.14 -18.02
CA ALA A 196 15.02 -5.60 -17.68
C ALA A 196 15.82 -6.06 -18.90
#